data_AF-A0A0S2EWQ5-F1
#
_entry.id   AF-A0A0S2EWQ5-F1
#
_cell.length_a   1.000
_cell.length_b   1.000
_cell.length_c   1.000
_cell.angle_alpha   90.00
_cell.angle_beta   90.00
_cell.angle_gamma   90.00
#
_symmetry.space_group_name_H-M   'P 1'
#
loop_
_entity.id
_entity.type
_entity.pdbx_description
1 polymer ?
#
loop_
_entity_poly.entity_id
_entity_poly.type
_entity_poly.pdbx_seq_one_letter_code
_entity_poly.pdbx_strand_id
1 'polypeptide(L)'
;MAEDWLTYSELGERLGVSSEAARQKSMRLRLRKQSGNDGKVRVWVDWQDVAASTTARKSKDDETDETADEQAYDERTIAALEAHIESLREAVQRGETAFHAERARADDERARADRERDRADAERGRVDELLRRVADLATGAVQQADNDRRTGEDLARLRAELEQMQRPWWKRLVG
;
A
#
# COMPACT_ATOMS: atom_id res chain seq x y z
N MET A 1 31.83 -55.09 -36.90
CA MET A 1 31.70 -53.62 -36.91
C MET A 1 30.21 -53.35 -36.87
N ALA A 2 29.69 -52.95 -35.71
CA ALA A 2 28.26 -52.75 -35.51
C ALA A 2 28.01 -51.24 -35.60
N GLU A 3 27.75 -50.74 -36.79
CA GLU A 3 27.34 -49.35 -37.00
C GLU A 3 25.81 -49.32 -37.05
N ASP A 4 25.19 -48.66 -36.08
CA ASP A 4 23.73 -48.60 -35.97
C ASP A 4 23.25 -47.14 -36.00
N TRP A 5 22.12 -46.90 -36.65
CA TRP A 5 21.37 -45.64 -36.55
C TRP A 5 20.35 -45.76 -35.42
N LEU A 6 20.59 -45.07 -34.31
CA LEU A 6 19.75 -45.16 -33.11
C LEU A 6 19.15 -43.81 -32.74
N THR A 7 17.94 -43.84 -32.21
CA THR A 7 17.34 -42.67 -31.57
C THR A 7 18.02 -42.38 -30.23
N TYR A 8 17.83 -41.17 -29.70
CA TYR A 8 18.40 -40.79 -28.39
C TYR A 8 17.93 -41.68 -27.24
N SER A 9 16.70 -42.18 -27.30
CA SER A 9 16.17 -43.12 -26.30
C SER A 9 16.88 -44.47 -26.38
N GLU A 10 17.00 -45.04 -27.58
CA GLU A 10 17.67 -46.34 -27.78
C GLU A 10 19.16 -46.26 -27.46
N LEU A 11 19.81 -45.14 -27.79
CA LEU A 11 21.20 -44.87 -27.41
C LEU A 11 21.37 -44.75 -25.89
N GLY A 12 20.41 -44.12 -25.20
CA GLY A 12 20.40 -43.99 -23.74
C GLY A 12 20.22 -45.34 -23.06
N GLU A 13 19.25 -46.13 -23.49
CA GLU A 13 18.98 -47.48 -22.97
C GLU A 13 20.21 -48.38 -23.10
N ARG A 14 20.89 -48.32 -24.26
CA ARG A 14 22.05 -49.17 -24.55
C ARG A 14 23.33 -48.73 -23.83
N LEU A 15 23.40 -47.46 -23.41
CA LEU A 15 24.48 -46.91 -22.60
C LEU A 15 24.16 -46.87 -21.09
N GLY A 16 22.94 -47.23 -20.68
CA GLY A 16 22.49 -47.11 -19.29
C GLY A 16 22.38 -45.67 -18.77
N VAL A 17 22.13 -44.70 -19.65
CA VAL A 17 22.01 -43.27 -19.31
C VAL A 17 20.67 -42.70 -19.76
N SER A 18 20.28 -41.54 -19.22
CA SER A 18 19.06 -40.86 -19.68
C SER A 18 19.17 -40.45 -21.16
N SER A 19 18.03 -40.37 -21.83
CA SER A 19 17.95 -39.95 -23.24
C SER A 19 18.54 -38.55 -23.48
N GLU A 20 18.41 -37.65 -22.50
CA GLU A 20 19.02 -36.33 -22.53
C GLU A 20 20.54 -36.38 -22.39
N ALA A 21 21.06 -37.24 -21.50
CA ALA A 21 22.49 -37.47 -21.38
C ALA A 21 23.07 -38.08 -22.66
N ALA A 22 22.35 -39.00 -23.31
CA ALA A 22 22.72 -39.55 -24.61
C ALA A 22 22.72 -38.47 -25.71
N ARG A 23 21.75 -37.55 -25.71
CA ARG A 23 21.74 -36.38 -26.61
C ARG A 23 22.95 -35.49 -26.40
N GLN A 24 23.26 -35.12 -25.15
CA GLN A 24 24.43 -34.31 -24.82
C GLN A 24 25.73 -35.01 -25.25
N LYS A 25 25.83 -36.32 -25.02
CA LYS A 25 26.98 -37.13 -25.44
C LYS A 25 27.15 -37.14 -26.96
N SER A 26 26.06 -37.30 -27.72
CA SER A 26 26.09 -37.22 -29.18
C SER A 26 26.57 -35.86 -29.70
N MET A 27 26.22 -34.78 -28.99
CA MET A 27 26.65 -33.42 -29.34
C MET A 27 28.15 -33.24 -29.08
N ARG A 28 28.64 -33.73 -27.94
CA ARG A 28 30.05 -33.67 -27.57
C ARG A 28 30.94 -34.46 -28.54
N LEU A 29 30.51 -35.67 -28.90
CA LEU A 29 31.21 -36.53 -29.86
C LEU A 29 30.96 -36.17 -31.32
N ARG A 30 30.15 -35.12 -31.59
CA ARG A 30 29.80 -34.63 -32.94
C ARG A 30 29.35 -35.76 -33.88
N LEU A 31 28.58 -36.71 -33.34
CA LEU A 31 28.08 -37.87 -34.09
C LEU A 31 27.14 -37.42 -35.22
N ARG A 32 27.15 -38.15 -36.34
CA ARG A 32 26.32 -37.82 -37.52
C ARG A 32 24.84 -37.98 -37.16
N LYS A 33 24.02 -37.03 -37.59
CA LYS A 33 22.58 -36.99 -37.30
C LYS A 33 21.77 -37.04 -38.58
N GLN A 34 20.66 -37.76 -38.55
CA GLN A 34 19.70 -37.84 -39.64
C GLN A 34 18.29 -37.71 -39.05
N SER A 35 17.50 -36.77 -39.58
CA SER A 35 16.07 -36.69 -39.27
C SER A 35 15.34 -37.80 -40.01
N GLY A 36 14.62 -38.66 -39.28
CA GLY A 36 13.75 -39.67 -39.87
C GLY A 36 12.41 -39.08 -40.30
N ASN A 37 11.70 -39.80 -41.18
CA ASN A 37 10.33 -39.48 -41.60
C ASN A 37 9.31 -39.60 -40.45
N ASP A 38 9.72 -40.16 -39.32
CA ASP A 38 8.98 -40.29 -38.06
C ASP A 38 9.10 -39.05 -37.16
N GLY A 39 9.81 -38.00 -37.62
CA GLY A 39 10.07 -36.78 -36.86
C GLY A 39 11.11 -36.96 -35.74
N LYS A 40 11.71 -38.15 -35.61
CA LYS A 40 12.75 -38.43 -34.61
C LYS A 40 14.14 -38.28 -35.23
N VAL A 41 15.08 -37.77 -34.44
CA VAL A 41 16.49 -37.68 -34.85
C VAL A 41 17.19 -38.99 -34.52
N ARG A 42 17.78 -39.62 -35.54
CA ARG A 42 18.65 -40.79 -35.41
C ARG A 42 20.09 -40.35 -35.49
N VAL A 43 20.92 -40.95 -34.66
CA VAL A 43 22.35 -40.70 -34.57
C VAL A 43 23.08 -41.94 -35.04
N TRP A 44 24.05 -41.74 -35.92
CA TRP A 44 24.96 -42.79 -36.34
C TRP A 44 26.00 -43.00 -35.24
N VAL A 45 26.08 -44.23 -34.73
CA VAL A 45 26.91 -44.59 -33.60
C VAL A 45 27.89 -45.69 -34.00
N ASP A 46 29.18 -45.38 -33.91
CA ASP A 46 30.23 -46.40 -33.82
C ASP A 46 30.48 -46.73 -32.34
N TRP A 47 30.24 -47.98 -31.96
CA TRP A 47 30.37 -48.41 -30.57
C TRP A 47 31.82 -48.40 -30.07
N GLN A 48 32.81 -48.51 -30.95
CA GLN A 48 34.21 -48.45 -30.53
C GLN A 48 34.57 -47.05 -30.01
N ASP A 49 34.14 -46.01 -30.73
CA ASP A 49 34.37 -44.62 -30.35
C ASP A 49 33.61 -44.22 -29.08
N VAL A 50 32.38 -44.71 -28.92
CA VAL A 50 31.56 -44.39 -27.74
C VAL A 50 32.09 -45.07 -26.47
N ALA A 51 32.66 -46.28 -26.60
CA ALA A 51 33.30 -47.01 -25.50
C ALA A 51 34.66 -46.39 -25.10
N ALA A 52 35.45 -45.94 -26.09
CA ALA A 52 36.69 -45.21 -25.85
C ALA A 52 36.45 -43.87 -25.12
N SER A 53 35.34 -43.18 -25.43
CA SER A 53 34.96 -41.96 -24.72
C SER A 53 34.52 -42.18 -23.27
N THR A 54 34.07 -43.37 -22.88
CA THR A 54 33.61 -43.65 -21.51
C THR A 54 34.72 -44.00 -20.52
N THR A 55 35.90 -44.40 -21.00
CA THR A 55 37.01 -44.85 -20.15
C THR A 55 37.86 -43.71 -19.60
N ALA A 56 37.61 -42.45 -19.98
CA ALA A 56 38.32 -41.27 -19.48
C ALA A 56 37.62 -40.62 -18.28
N ARG A 57 37.36 -41.37 -17.21
CA ARG A 57 37.24 -40.76 -15.86
C ARG A 57 38.46 -41.19 -15.07
N LYS A 58 39.54 -40.42 -15.20
CA LYS A 58 40.67 -40.46 -14.28
C LYS A 58 40.09 -40.11 -12.90
N SER A 59 40.18 -41.04 -11.96
CA SER A 59 39.77 -40.85 -10.57
C SER A 59 40.52 -39.64 -10.02
N LYS A 60 39.74 -38.71 -9.47
CA LYS A 60 40.19 -37.52 -8.76
C LYS A 60 40.63 -37.97 -7.36
N ASP A 61 41.80 -38.59 -7.28
CA ASP A 61 42.36 -39.16 -6.05
C ASP A 61 43.73 -38.53 -5.72
N ASP A 62 43.96 -37.30 -6.20
CA ASP A 62 45.20 -36.54 -6.02
C ASP A 62 44.89 -35.08 -5.63
N GLU A 63 43.92 -34.90 -4.73
CA GLU A 63 43.57 -33.61 -4.11
C GLU A 63 43.95 -33.65 -2.63
N THR A 64 45.22 -33.40 -2.34
CA THR A 64 45.67 -33.22 -0.96
C THR A 64 46.30 -31.85 -0.69
N ASP A 65 46.22 -30.91 -1.65
CA ASP A 65 46.83 -29.57 -1.53
C ASP A 65 45.88 -28.40 -1.87
N GLU A 66 44.63 -28.64 -2.30
CA GLU A 66 43.65 -27.57 -2.64
C GLU A 66 42.73 -27.18 -1.46
N THR A 67 42.73 -27.93 -0.35
CA THR A 67 41.77 -27.73 0.75
C THR A 67 42.04 -26.51 1.62
N ALA A 68 43.30 -26.05 1.72
CA ALA A 68 43.65 -24.90 2.53
C ALA A 68 43.18 -23.57 1.91
N ASP A 69 43.28 -23.44 0.58
CA ASP A 69 42.85 -22.24 -0.15
C ASP A 69 41.32 -22.14 -0.23
N GLU A 70 40.61 -23.27 -0.37
CA GLU A 70 39.14 -23.30 -0.32
C GLU A 70 38.60 -22.93 1.07
N GLN A 71 39.20 -23.46 2.15
CA GLN A 71 38.82 -23.10 3.52
C GLN A 71 39.04 -21.61 3.82
N ALA A 72 40.16 -21.04 3.36
CA ALA A 72 40.43 -19.62 3.52
C ALA A 72 39.45 -18.73 2.73
N TYR A 73 38.98 -19.21 1.57
CA TYR A 73 37.94 -18.53 0.78
C TYR A 73 36.57 -18.58 1.47
N ASP A 74 36.21 -19.73 2.04
CA ASP A 74 34.96 -19.91 2.78
C ASP A 74 34.94 -19.06 4.05
N GLU A 75 36.03 -19.01 4.82
CA GLU A 75 36.15 -18.14 6.00
C GLU A 75 36.00 -16.66 5.66
N ARG A 76 36.61 -16.19 4.56
CA ARG A 76 36.45 -14.81 4.08
C ARG A 76 35.01 -14.52 3.66
N THR A 77 34.37 -15.49 3.00
CA THR A 77 32.97 -15.36 2.56
C THR A 77 32.03 -15.30 3.76
N ILE A 78 32.24 -16.16 4.77
CA ILE A 78 31.47 -16.16 6.01
C ILE A 78 31.65 -14.82 6.73
N ALA A 79 32.89 -14.35 6.91
CA ALA A 79 33.15 -13.07 7.56
C ALA A 79 32.49 -11.89 6.82
N ALA A 80 32.49 -11.91 5.48
CA ALA A 80 31.82 -10.88 4.69
C ALA A 80 30.29 -10.93 4.85
N LEU A 81 29.70 -12.13 4.90
CA LEU A 81 28.27 -12.31 5.13
C LEU A 81 27.87 -11.88 6.55
N GLU A 82 28.66 -12.20 7.56
CA GLU A 82 28.43 -11.77 8.94
C GLU A 82 28.46 -10.25 9.08
N ALA A 83 29.46 -9.60 8.47
CA ALA A 83 29.55 -8.14 8.42
C ALA A 83 28.32 -7.53 7.71
N HIS A 84 27.84 -8.17 6.64
CA HIS A 84 26.66 -7.70 5.93
C HIS A 84 25.38 -7.90 6.75
N ILE A 85 25.23 -9.03 7.45
CA ILE A 85 24.10 -9.30 8.35
C ILE A 85 24.07 -8.24 9.45
N GLU A 86 25.21 -7.89 10.03
CA GLU A 86 25.28 -6.87 11.06
C GLU A 86 24.89 -5.49 10.52
N SER A 87 25.41 -5.12 9.34
CA SER A 87 25.01 -3.87 8.67
C SER A 87 23.51 -3.82 8.36
N LEU A 88 22.91 -4.94 7.94
CA LEU A 88 21.47 -5.03 7.71
C LEU A 88 20.67 -4.90 9.01
N ARG A 89 21.13 -5.49 10.11
CA ARG A 89 20.48 -5.34 11.43
C ARG A 89 20.50 -3.88 11.89
N GLU A 90 21.64 -3.21 11.75
CA GLU A 90 21.74 -1.78 12.06
C GLU A 90 20.83 -0.92 11.17
N ALA A 91 20.72 -1.26 9.88
CA ALA A 91 19.83 -0.58 8.96
C ALA A 91 18.35 -0.78 9.34
N VAL A 92 17.96 -2.00 9.70
CA VAL A 92 16.60 -2.31 10.18
C VAL A 92 16.29 -1.55 11.46
N GLN A 93 17.18 -1.57 12.45
CA GLN A 93 16.98 -0.85 13.70
C GLN A 93 16.85 0.66 13.48
N ARG A 94 17.69 1.25 12.62
CA ARG A 94 17.56 2.66 12.22
C ARG A 94 16.24 2.93 11.49
N GLY A 95 15.79 2.02 10.63
CA GLY A 95 14.50 2.11 9.95
C GLY A 95 13.32 2.09 10.92
N GLU A 96 13.33 1.17 11.89
CA GLU A 96 12.29 1.04 12.91
C GLU A 96 12.21 2.29 13.79
N THR A 97 13.35 2.78 14.28
CA THR A 97 13.38 4.02 15.08
C THR A 97 12.86 5.23 14.31
N ALA A 98 13.24 5.38 13.03
CA ALA A 98 12.73 6.44 12.17
C ALA A 98 11.23 6.30 11.92
N PHE A 99 10.74 5.08 11.67
CA PHE A 99 9.32 4.80 11.47
C PHE A 99 8.49 5.15 12.72
N HIS A 100 8.93 4.75 13.90
CA HIS A 100 8.25 5.09 15.15
C HIS A 100 8.25 6.60 15.42
N ALA A 101 9.37 7.27 15.17
CA ALA A 101 9.44 8.73 15.31
C ALA A 101 8.48 9.44 14.36
N GLU A 102 8.38 8.98 13.11
CA GLU A 102 7.48 9.57 12.12
C GLU A 102 6.01 9.30 12.46
N ARG A 103 5.70 8.09 12.93
CA ARG A 103 4.36 7.76 13.42
C ARG A 103 3.95 8.64 14.60
N ALA A 104 4.86 8.88 15.55
CA ALA A 104 4.60 9.78 16.68
C ALA A 104 4.35 11.22 16.22
N ARG A 105 5.12 11.73 15.24
CA ARG A 105 4.87 13.06 14.65
C ARG A 105 3.51 13.14 13.97
N ALA A 106 3.15 12.12 13.21
CA ALA A 106 1.86 12.07 12.53
C ALA A 106 0.68 12.03 13.53
N ASP A 107 0.81 11.29 14.62
CA ASP A 107 -0.20 11.23 15.69
C ASP A 107 -0.31 12.58 16.43
N ASP A 108 0.82 13.24 16.71
CA ASP A 108 0.85 14.58 17.31
C ASP A 108 0.19 15.64 16.40
N GLU A 109 0.43 15.57 15.08
CA GLU A 109 -0.15 16.49 14.11
C GLU A 109 -1.66 16.28 13.95
N ARG A 110 -2.10 15.02 13.92
CA ARG A 110 -3.54 14.68 13.99
C ARG A 110 -4.19 15.25 15.24
N ALA A 111 -3.57 15.07 16.41
CA ALA A 111 -4.08 15.61 17.66
C ALA A 111 -4.09 17.17 17.70
N ARG A 112 -3.22 17.85 16.94
CA ARG A 112 -3.29 19.31 16.76
C ARG A 112 -4.46 19.70 15.87
N ALA A 113 -4.63 19.02 14.74
CA ALA A 113 -5.71 19.26 13.79
C ALA A 113 -7.09 19.04 14.43
N ASP A 114 -7.25 17.97 15.22
CA ASP A 114 -8.50 17.68 15.94
C ASP A 114 -8.84 18.80 16.93
N ARG A 115 -7.85 19.26 17.71
CA ARG A 115 -8.03 20.38 18.65
C ARG A 115 -8.39 21.69 17.95
N GLU A 116 -7.85 21.93 16.76
CA GLU A 116 -8.20 23.12 15.97
C GLU A 116 -9.63 23.02 15.42
N ARG A 117 -10.02 21.84 14.95
CA ARG A 117 -11.40 21.57 14.51
C ARG A 117 -12.40 21.76 15.65
N ASP A 118 -12.13 21.23 16.83
CA ASP A 118 -12.98 21.41 18.01
C ASP A 118 -13.17 22.88 18.38
N ARG A 119 -12.09 23.69 18.30
CA ARG A 119 -12.17 25.13 18.52
C ARG A 119 -13.04 25.82 17.47
N ALA A 120 -12.84 25.49 16.20
CA ALA A 120 -13.61 26.08 15.10
C ALA A 120 -15.10 25.73 15.24
N ASP A 121 -15.44 24.49 15.60
CA ASP A 121 -16.82 24.08 15.81
C ASP A 121 -17.44 24.74 17.05
N ALA A 122 -16.66 24.94 18.13
CA ALA A 122 -17.11 25.71 19.29
C ALA A 122 -17.36 27.19 18.95
N GLU A 123 -16.50 27.81 18.13
CA GLU A 123 -16.69 29.19 17.66
C GLU A 123 -17.91 29.32 16.76
N ARG A 124 -18.12 28.38 15.82
CA ARG A 124 -19.34 28.32 15.01
C ARG A 124 -20.59 28.22 15.88
N GLY A 125 -20.57 27.34 16.88
CA GLY A 125 -21.68 27.21 17.83
C GLY A 125 -21.97 28.51 18.60
N ARG A 126 -20.93 29.27 18.99
CA ARG A 126 -21.11 30.59 19.61
C ARG A 126 -21.70 31.62 18.65
N VAL A 127 -21.26 31.62 17.39
CA VAL A 127 -21.81 32.51 16.35
C VAL A 127 -23.29 32.20 16.11
N ASP A 128 -23.65 30.93 15.96
CA ASP A 128 -25.04 30.51 15.77
C ASP A 128 -25.92 30.92 16.96
N GLU A 129 -25.43 30.78 18.18
CA GLU A 129 -26.12 31.22 19.39
C GLU A 129 -26.31 32.74 19.42
N LEU A 130 -25.28 33.52 19.06
CA LEU A 130 -25.39 34.97 18.97
C LEU A 130 -26.39 35.40 17.89
N LEU A 131 -26.39 34.72 16.74
CA LEU A 131 -27.36 34.98 15.66
C LEU A 131 -28.80 34.70 16.11
N ARG A 132 -29.04 33.61 16.85
CA ARG A 132 -30.35 33.34 17.45
C ARG A 132 -30.78 34.45 18.39
N ARG A 133 -29.89 34.87 19.31
CA ARG A 133 -30.19 35.97 20.24
C ARG A 133 -30.50 37.28 19.53
N VAL A 134 -29.78 37.61 18.46
CA VAL A 134 -30.06 38.80 17.65
C VAL A 134 -31.44 38.70 17.00
N ALA A 135 -31.80 37.53 16.45
CA ALA A 135 -33.11 37.31 15.85
C ALA A 135 -34.25 37.41 16.89
N ASP A 136 -34.06 36.84 18.08
CA ASP A 136 -35.02 36.91 19.18
C ASP A 136 -35.22 38.36 19.65
N LEU A 137 -34.13 39.10 19.83
CA LEU A 137 -34.18 40.52 20.21
C LEU A 137 -34.87 41.37 19.14
N ALA A 138 -34.57 41.14 17.86
CA ALA A 138 -35.22 41.84 16.75
C ALA A 138 -36.73 41.56 16.73
N THR A 139 -37.13 40.29 16.91
CA THR A 139 -38.54 39.90 16.98
C THR A 139 -39.23 40.53 18.19
N GLY A 140 -38.59 40.52 19.36
CA GLY A 140 -39.10 41.16 20.57
C GLY A 140 -39.28 42.67 20.41
N ALA A 141 -38.34 43.35 19.76
CA ALA A 141 -38.45 44.79 19.50
C ALA A 141 -39.63 45.14 18.59
N VAL A 142 -39.89 44.31 17.56
CA VAL A 142 -41.07 44.49 16.69
C VAL A 142 -42.37 44.30 17.48
N GLN A 143 -42.45 43.22 18.28
CA GLN A 143 -43.64 42.96 19.11
C GLN A 143 -43.88 44.08 20.13
N GLN A 144 -42.82 44.61 20.73
CA GLN A 144 -42.92 45.75 21.65
C GLN A 144 -43.45 47.00 20.95
N ALA A 145 -42.91 47.33 19.77
CA ALA A 145 -43.39 48.48 18.99
C ALA A 145 -44.88 48.35 18.62
N ASP A 146 -45.34 47.15 18.25
CA ASP A 146 -46.75 46.88 17.97
C ASP A 146 -47.64 47.03 19.21
N ASN A 147 -47.17 46.54 20.37
CA ASN A 147 -47.89 46.68 21.64
C ASN A 147 -47.97 48.15 22.10
N ASP A 148 -46.86 48.89 21.96
CA ASP A 148 -46.80 50.32 22.27
C ASP A 148 -47.77 51.10 21.38
N ARG A 149 -47.85 50.75 20.09
CA ARG A 149 -48.82 51.33 19.16
C ARG A 149 -50.27 51.06 19.59
N ARG A 150 -50.62 49.81 19.88
CA ARG A 150 -51.98 49.43 20.34
C ARG A 150 -52.35 50.15 21.63
N THR A 151 -51.42 50.18 22.58
CA THR A 151 -51.60 50.90 23.85
C THR A 151 -51.82 52.39 23.62
N GLY A 152 -51.07 52.99 22.70
CA GLY A 152 -51.26 54.39 22.29
C GLY A 152 -52.63 54.66 21.68
N GLU A 153 -53.11 53.77 20.81
CA GLU A 153 -54.45 53.83 20.19
C GLU A 153 -55.56 53.70 21.24
N ASP A 154 -55.44 52.76 22.18
CA ASP A 154 -56.40 52.57 23.28
C ASP A 154 -56.44 53.79 24.23
N LEU A 155 -55.27 54.34 24.59
CA LEU A 155 -55.18 55.54 25.41
C LEU A 155 -55.79 56.75 24.70
N ALA A 156 -55.57 56.90 23.39
CA ALA A 156 -56.18 57.97 22.61
C ALA A 156 -57.71 57.84 22.58
N ARG A 157 -58.22 56.61 22.41
CA ARG A 157 -59.66 56.30 22.46
C ARG A 157 -60.26 56.64 23.82
N LEU A 158 -59.67 56.16 24.92
CA LEU A 158 -60.16 56.42 26.27
C LEU A 158 -60.15 57.92 26.61
N ARG A 159 -59.13 58.66 26.17
CA ARG A 159 -59.09 60.13 26.32
C ARG A 159 -60.24 60.81 25.58
N ALA A 160 -60.54 60.38 24.35
CA ALA A 160 -61.67 60.92 23.59
C ALA A 160 -63.02 60.61 24.25
N GLU A 161 -63.21 59.40 24.76
CA GLU A 161 -64.40 58.99 25.52
C GLU A 161 -64.58 59.85 26.79
N LEU A 162 -63.50 60.05 27.56
CA LEU A 162 -63.51 60.93 28.74
C LEU A 162 -63.84 62.38 28.39
N GLU A 163 -63.25 62.91 27.32
CA GLU A 163 -63.55 64.28 26.86
C GLU A 163 -65.05 64.41 26.48
N GLN A 164 -65.61 63.42 25.79
CA GLN A 164 -67.03 63.37 25.48
C GLN A 164 -67.90 63.31 26.75
N MET A 165 -67.49 62.54 27.76
CA MET A 165 -68.16 62.47 29.07
C MET A 165 -67.98 63.71 29.94
N GLN A 166 -66.99 64.57 29.68
CA GLN A 166 -66.81 65.84 30.36
C GLN A 166 -67.53 67.01 29.68
N ARG A 167 -67.95 66.84 28.41
CA ARG A 167 -68.74 67.88 27.71
C ARG A 167 -70.03 68.20 28.47
N PRO A 168 -70.36 69.47 28.73
CA PRO A 168 -71.62 69.84 29.35
C PRO A 168 -72.82 69.25 28.61
N TRP A 169 -73.82 68.74 29.33
CA TRP A 169 -74.96 68.00 28.76
C TRP A 169 -75.70 68.77 27.66
N TRP A 170 -75.80 70.09 27.76
CA TRP A 170 -76.43 70.94 26.73
C TRP A 170 -75.63 70.98 25.42
N LYS A 171 -74.30 70.85 25.45
CA LYS A 171 -73.45 70.72 24.25
C LYS A 171 -73.57 69.34 23.59
N ARG A 172 -74.18 68.35 24.26
CA ARG A 172 -74.42 67.02 23.69
C ARG A 172 -75.76 66.92 22.96
N LEU A 173 -76.66 67.89 23.13
CA LEU A 173 -78.01 67.89 22.54
C LEU A 173 -78.12 68.70 21.24
N VAL A 174 -77.12 69.52 20.91
CA VAL A 174 -77.17 70.51 19.81
C VAL A 174 -76.36 70.07 18.57
N GLY A 175 -75.71 68.91 18.61
CA GLY A 175 -74.99 68.32 17.47
C GLY A 175 -75.41 66.88 17.26
#